data_AF-A0A7Y2F8J8-F1
#
_entry.id   AF-A0A7Y2F8J8-F1
#
_cell.length_a   1.000
_cell.length_b   1.000
_cell.length_c   1.000
_cell.angle_alpha   90.00
_cell.angle_beta   90.00
_cell.angle_gamma   90.00
#
_symmetry.space_group_name_H-M   'P 1'
#
loop_
_entity.id
_entity.type
_entity.pdbx_description
1 polymer ?
#
loop_
_entity_poly.entity_id
_entity_poly.type
_entity_poly.pdbx_seq_one_letter_code
_entity_poly.pdbx_strand_id
1 'polypeptide(L)' 'VFNSGHHAQCAAIYMSALQAVAATENHGLSDVTVKRVHQTMQRAQTMHSMSDRAWTLRHEMDNLLQQL' A
#
# COMPACT_ATOMS: atom_id res chain seq x y z
N VAL A 1 18.75 0.47 -2.73
CA VAL A 1 17.85 -0.22 -1.78
C VAL A 1 16.85 0.81 -1.26
N PHE A 2 15.56 0.73 -1.62
CA PHE A 2 14.58 1.77 -1.26
C PHE A 2 14.18 1.77 0.24
N ASN A 3 14.39 0.66 0.95
CA ASN A 3 14.00 0.53 2.36
C ASN A 3 15.16 0.71 3.36
N SER A 4 16.41 0.91 2.92
CA SER A 4 17.61 1.07 3.76
C SER A 4 17.74 0.10 4.96
N GLY A 5 17.14 -1.09 4.89
CA GLY A 5 17.04 -2.07 6.00
C GLY A 5 15.88 -1.83 6.99
N HIS A 6 15.22 -0.68 6.94
CA HIS A 6 14.11 -0.27 7.82
C HIS A 6 12.74 -0.76 7.33
N HIS A 7 12.64 -2.04 6.98
CA HIS A 7 11.45 -2.59 6.34
C HIS A 7 10.16 -2.42 7.15
N ALA A 8 10.23 -2.56 8.47
CA ALA A 8 9.07 -2.37 9.35
C ALA A 8 8.55 -0.93 9.34
N GLN A 9 9.47 0.05 9.38
CA GLN A 9 9.12 1.47 9.33
C GLN A 9 8.56 1.84 7.95
N CYS A 10 9.18 1.36 6.87
CA CYS A 10 8.65 1.54 5.52
C CYS A 10 7.23 0.95 5.39
N ALA A 11 7.01 -0.28 5.87
CA ALA A 11 5.70 -0.91 5.83
C ALA A 11 4.63 -0.10 6.58
N ALA A 12 4.98 0.49 7.73
CA ALA A 12 4.07 1.35 8.49
C ALA A 12 3.70 2.64 7.73
N ILE A 13 4.68 3.31 7.13
CA ILE A 13 4.47 4.52 6.32
C ILE A 13 3.59 4.20 5.11
N TYR A 14 3.91 3.13 4.38
CA TYR A 14 3.16 2.72 3.20
C TYR A 14 1.73 2.29 3.53
N MET A 15 1.52 1.60 4.66
CA MET A 15 0.19 1.25 5.14
C MET A 15 -0.63 2.52 5.41
N SER A 16 -0.04 3.49 6.12
CA SER A 16 -0.72 4.74 6.47
C SER A 16 -1.09 5.54 5.22
N ALA A 17 -0.20 5.57 4.22
CA ALA A 17 -0.46 6.25 2.94
C ALA A 17 -1.63 5.59 2.18
N LEU A 18 -1.64 4.26 2.06
CA LEU A 18 -2.72 3.54 1.39
C LEU A 18 -4.07 3.69 2.13
N GLN A 19 -4.05 3.74 3.46
CA GLN A 19 -5.26 4.03 4.25
C GLN A 19 -5.80 5.43 3.95
N ALA A 20 -4.94 6.45 3.89
CA ALA A 20 -5.34 7.81 3.55
C ALA A 20 -5.92 7.89 2.14
N VAL A 21 -5.29 7.22 1.17
CA VAL A 21 -5.81 7.14 -0.21
C VAL A 21 -7.18 6.48 -0.24
N ALA A 22 -7.35 5.34 0.43
CA ALA A 22 -8.62 4.61 0.44
C ALA A 22 -9.74 5.34 1.19
N ALA A 23 -9.41 6.15 2.20
CA ALA A 23 -10.38 6.85 3.06
C ALA A 23 -10.84 8.20 2.50
N THR A 24 -10.19 8.73 1.46
CA THR A 24 -10.60 10.01 0.89
C THR A 24 -11.66 9.77 -0.19
N GLU A 25 -12.81 10.42 -0.02
CA GLU A 25 -13.86 10.44 -1.03
C GLU A 25 -13.42 11.31 -2.22
N ASN A 26 -13.87 10.98 -3.45
CA ASN A 26 -13.67 11.77 -4.68
C ASN A 26 -12.26 11.80 -5.34
N HIS A 27 -11.39 10.82 -5.12
CA HIS A 27 -10.09 10.72 -5.83
C HIS A 27 -10.16 10.39 -7.33
N GLY A 28 -11.35 10.17 -7.89
CA GLY A 28 -11.50 9.61 -9.24
C GLY A 28 -11.06 8.13 -9.35
N LEU A 29 -10.73 7.49 -8.22
CA LEU A 29 -10.46 6.05 -8.17
C LEU A 29 -11.76 5.27 -8.29
N SER A 30 -11.75 4.24 -9.14
CA SER A 30 -12.88 3.31 -9.25
C SER A 30 -13.05 2.46 -8.00
N ASP A 31 -14.28 2.04 -7.70
CA ASP A 31 -14.58 1.13 -6.58
C ASP A 31 -13.74 -0.16 -6.62
N VAL A 32 -13.44 -0.65 -7.82
CA VAL A 32 -12.58 -1.82 -8.05
C VAL A 32 -11.16 -1.55 -7.53
N THR A 33 -10.63 -0.35 -7.77
CA THR A 33 -9.31 0.07 -7.32
C THR A 33 -9.26 0.20 -5.81
N VAL A 34 -10.27 0.84 -5.21
CA VAL A 34 -10.39 0.98 -3.75
C VAL A 34 -10.45 -0.41 -3.09
N LYS A 35 -11.25 -1.33 -3.65
CA LYS A 35 -11.33 -2.71 -3.16
C LYS A 35 -9.98 -3.45 -3.26
N ARG A 36 -9.24 -3.28 -4.36
CA ARG A 36 -7.89 -3.85 -4.55
C ARG A 36 -6.90 -3.33 -3.51
N VAL A 37 -6.94 -2.04 -3.21
CA VAL A 37 -6.11 -1.41 -2.17
C VAL A 37 -6.41 -2.02 -0.80
N HIS A 38 -7.69 -2.18 -0.43
CA HIS A 38 -8.08 -2.83 0.82
C HIS A 38 -7.58 -4.28 0.91
N GLN A 39 -7.74 -5.07 -0.16
CA GLN A 39 -7.24 -6.45 -0.20
C GLN A 39 -5.72 -6.52 -0.05
N THR A 40 -4.99 -5.59 -0.68
CA THR A 40 -3.53 -5.51 -0.54
C THR A 40 -3.12 -5.19 0.89
N MET A 41 -3.79 -4.25 1.55
CA MET A 41 -3.52 -3.92 2.96
C MET A 41 -3.79 -5.13 3.87
N GLN A 42 -4.89 -5.85 3.66
CA GLN A 42 -5.21 -7.06 4.42
C GLN A 42 -4.16 -8.15 4.20
N ARG A 43 -3.77 -8.41 2.96
CA ARG A 43 -2.71 -9.37 2.63
C ARG A 43 -1.39 -8.99 3.28
N ALA A 44 -1.00 -7.73 3.24
CA ALA A 44 0.24 -7.26 3.87
C ALA A 44 0.23 -7.42 5.40
N GLN A 45 -0.93 -7.42 6.06
CA GLN A 45 -0.99 -7.65 7.51
C GLN A 45 -0.73 -9.11 7.90
N THR A 46 -0.99 -10.07 7.01
CA THR A 46 -0.79 -11.50 7.29
C THR A 46 0.61 -12.01 6.94
N MET A 47 1.47 -11.16 6.36
CA MET A 47 2.82 -11.53 5.96
C MET A 47 3.81 -11.46 7.13
N HIS A 48 4.65 -12.48 7.29
CA HIS A 48 5.69 -12.52 8.33
C HIS A 48 6.91 -11.64 8.02
N SER A 49 7.31 -11.56 6.74
CA SER A 49 8.48 -10.77 6.31
C SER A 49 8.14 -9.29 6.21
N MET A 50 8.78 -8.46 7.03
CA MET A 50 8.60 -7.00 6.94
C MET A 50 9.08 -6.45 5.59
N SER A 51 10.08 -7.08 4.97
CA SER A 51 10.54 -6.70 3.63
C SER A 51 9.46 -6.92 2.59
N ASP A 52 8.79 -8.08 2.64
CA ASP A 52 7.75 -8.43 1.68
C ASP A 52 6.51 -7.57 1.90
N ARG A 53 6.19 -7.24 3.15
CA ARG A 53 5.16 -6.26 3.51
C ARG A 53 5.43 -4.90 2.87
N ALA A 54 6.64 -4.37 3.08
CA ALA A 54 7.02 -3.06 2.57
C ALA A 54 6.96 -3.03 1.04
N TRP A 55 7.45 -4.06 0.36
CA TRP A 55 7.39 -4.14 -1.09
C TRP A 55 5.96 -4.31 -1.62
N THR A 56 5.14 -5.15 -1.00
CA THR A 56 3.74 -5.34 -1.39
C THR A 56 2.96 -4.03 -1.35
N LEU A 57 3.11 -3.26 -0.27
CA LEU A 57 2.44 -1.96 -0.11
C LEU A 57 3.02 -0.91 -1.07
N ARG A 58 4.34 -0.91 -1.28
CA ARG A 58 5.00 0.01 -2.21
C ARG A 58 4.51 -0.19 -3.65
N HIS A 59 4.49 -1.43 -4.12
CA HIS A 59 4.05 -1.73 -5.48
C HIS A 59 2.59 -1.34 -5.72
N GLU A 60 1.72 -1.45 -4.72
CA GLU A 60 0.34 -0.98 -4.87
C GLU A 60 0.26 0.55 -5.00
N MET A 61 1.07 1.30 -4.26
CA MET A 61 1.16 2.75 -4.48
C MET A 61 1.70 3.09 -5.87
N ASP A 62 2.74 2.37 -6.33
CA ASP A 62 3.29 2.58 -7.67
C ASP A 62 2.21 2.30 -8.75
N ASN A 63 1.39 1.25 -8.57
CA ASN A 63 0.27 0.93 -9.47
C ASN A 63 -0.80 2.02 -9.48
N LEU A 64 -1.11 2.61 -8.33
CA LEU A 64 -2.08 3.71 -8.22
C LEU A 64 -1.59 4.95 -8.97
N LEU A 65 -0.30 5.31 -8.81
CA LEU A 65 0.29 6.46 -9.47
C LEU A 65 0.37 6.30 -11.00
N GLN A 66 0.45 5.07 -11.50
CA GLN A 66 0.41 4.78 -12.94
C GLN A 66 -1.02 4.84 -13.54
N GLN A 67 -2.05 4.89 -12.70
CA GLN A 67 -3.46 4.93 -13.10
C GLN A 67 -4.06 6.36 -13.04
N LEU A 68 -3.26 7.34 -12.60
CA LEU A 68 -3.58 8.77 -12.59
C LEU A 68 -3.00 9.46 -13.83
#